data_AF-A0A950S451-F1
#
_entry.id   AF-A0A950S451-F1
#
_cell.length_a   1.000
_cell.length_b   1.000
_cell.length_c   1.000
_cell.angle_alpha   90.00
_cell.angle_beta   90.00
_cell.angle_gamma   90.00
#
_symmetry.space_group_name_H-M   'P 1'
#
loop_
_entity.id
_entity.type
_entity.pdbx_description
1 polymer ?
#
loop_
_entity_poly.entity_id
_entity_poly.type
_entity_poly.pdbx_seq_one_letter_code
_entity_poly.pdbx_strand_id
1 'polypeptide(L)'
;MRIGRSAAVLAALSLFAAAGRVAFPPVPPVPGSGWPQAEVAEPFARELMARMSPAAFDAAAHANPELVPAVFRNLGTALLSHDAQLQTAVRHYATALVREHAARMPRNFSDDDLHMLVAFQVLDPLRYGEDAEYRRAIDTILPASLSPALPEALRRADINELNRVAPINFETAEALAIAAGLVRASSSRFVANSSAIIATAGNEPIEASIYSINSRFVKPDEAKQFLTAVRAASPQRRIVVIGDEAMQSALQKDLAARRIDFIDNLSRPLTPWPRDPFSITRAANGGLIFINRPNMQRNREEDATMVRVLFNGLPKPLDDRWKPRWTTGATSFHNGQILLTPKSVWISMHSVEFRALEILGIDHVPVEQFGSAEGIARYVNAVQRAANELSKLYDRPVRFVHELPHTPQQIEILGGGAGFDLDSIVTLLPHADGSLDALVGDVALGAKLAASANEWQQLEKTYSLAPNSRDAVMNFQSDPSSIGLQRFLDRCADDLAKRGMKVRRLPLLMIPTSLLGEEERPDTPYFLVTANNVVLERNRAEGFASGLRAVDSAARSTFKSAGYDLTLFPPLPRSVVLNGGYRCASNEVRGAR
;
A
#
# COMPACT_ATOMS: atom_id res chain seq x y z
N MET A 1 62.83 -46.66 34.07
CA MET A 1 63.17 -45.57 33.13
C MET A 1 62.17 -45.58 31.97
N ARG A 2 61.17 -44.70 32.02
CA ARG A 2 60.24 -44.36 30.92
C ARG A 2 60.16 -42.84 30.87
N ILE A 3 60.98 -42.23 30.02
CA ILE A 3 60.92 -40.82 29.66
C ILE A 3 61.05 -40.83 28.14
N GLY A 4 60.00 -40.45 27.41
CA GLY A 4 60.08 -40.44 25.94
C GLY A 4 58.78 -40.42 25.15
N ARG A 5 57.60 -40.20 25.78
CA ARG A 5 56.33 -40.02 25.03
C ARG A 5 55.50 -38.80 25.43
N SER A 6 55.92 -38.01 26.41
CA SER A 6 55.12 -36.85 26.90
C SER A 6 55.49 -35.50 26.26
N ALA A 7 56.56 -35.41 25.46
CA ALA A 7 56.97 -34.15 24.82
C ALA A 7 56.24 -33.87 23.49
N ALA A 8 55.81 -34.91 22.76
CA ALA A 8 55.15 -34.75 21.47
C ALA A 8 53.67 -34.34 21.59
N VAL A 9 52.99 -34.71 22.67
CA VAL A 9 51.58 -34.32 22.93
C VAL A 9 51.48 -32.89 23.46
N LEU A 10 52.47 -32.40 24.23
CA LEU A 10 52.52 -31.00 24.64
C LEU A 10 52.89 -30.05 23.48
N ALA A 11 53.71 -30.46 22.52
CA ALA A 11 53.99 -29.63 21.34
C ALA A 11 52.77 -29.51 20.40
N ALA A 12 51.94 -30.56 20.29
CA ALA A 12 50.69 -30.51 19.52
C ALA A 12 49.57 -29.71 20.23
N LEU A 13 49.55 -29.69 21.57
CA LEU A 13 48.62 -28.83 22.34
C LEU A 13 49.07 -27.37 22.44
N SER A 14 50.37 -27.09 22.27
CA SER A 14 50.92 -25.72 22.26
C SER A 14 50.77 -25.04 20.89
N LEU A 15 50.59 -25.81 19.81
CA LEU A 15 50.31 -25.29 18.46
C LEU A 15 48.83 -24.95 18.22
N PHE A 16 47.92 -25.39 19.10
CA PHE A 16 46.51 -24.94 19.09
C PHE A 16 46.23 -23.78 20.06
N ALA A 17 47.20 -23.39 20.90
CA ALA A 17 47.07 -22.28 21.85
C ALA A 17 47.64 -20.94 21.32
N ALA A 18 48.16 -20.91 20.09
CA ALA A 18 48.61 -19.71 19.40
C ALA A 18 47.65 -19.28 18.26
N ALA A 19 46.38 -19.69 18.33
CA ALA A 19 45.32 -18.91 17.72
C ALA A 19 45.19 -17.62 18.53
N GLY A 20 46.08 -16.65 18.26
CA GLY A 20 45.99 -15.33 18.86
C GLY A 20 44.56 -14.86 18.72
N ARG A 21 43.92 -14.51 19.84
CA ARG A 21 42.57 -13.95 19.83
C ARG A 21 42.60 -12.80 18.83
N VAL A 22 41.93 -12.97 17.68
CA VAL A 22 41.85 -11.94 16.66
C VAL A 22 41.01 -10.82 17.29
N ALA A 23 41.69 -9.82 17.83
CA ALA A 23 41.05 -8.65 18.40
C ALA A 23 40.90 -7.60 17.30
N PHE A 24 39.85 -6.80 17.38
CA PHE A 24 39.73 -5.61 16.54
C PHE A 24 40.97 -4.73 16.70
N PRO A 25 41.44 -4.06 15.62
CA PRO A 25 42.38 -2.95 15.79
C PRO A 25 41.77 -1.90 16.73
N PRO A 26 42.57 -1.05 17.38
CA PRO A 26 42.07 -0.03 18.30
C PRO A 26 40.93 0.77 17.68
N VAL A 27 39.71 0.59 18.19
CA VAL A 27 38.50 1.19 17.61
C VAL A 27 38.47 2.67 17.97
N PRO A 28 38.44 3.59 16.99
CA PRO A 28 38.37 5.02 17.28
C PRO A 28 37.11 5.35 18.08
N PRO A 29 37.18 6.33 19.00
CA PRO A 29 36.00 6.80 19.71
C PRO A 29 35.00 7.37 18.70
N VAL A 30 33.74 6.96 18.84
CA VAL A 30 32.63 7.49 18.04
C VAL A 30 32.23 8.84 18.63
N PRO A 31 32.05 9.89 17.82
CA PRO A 31 31.64 11.19 18.34
C PRO A 31 30.25 11.09 19.01
N GLY A 32 30.06 11.85 20.10
CA GLY A 32 28.78 11.92 20.81
C GLY A 32 27.66 12.58 20.00
N SER A 33 28.01 13.33 18.94
CA SER A 33 27.09 13.88 17.95
C SER A 33 27.65 13.69 16.53
N GLY A 34 26.79 13.30 15.59
CA GLY A 34 27.16 13.10 14.18
C GLY A 34 27.94 11.81 13.90
N TRP A 35 28.64 11.79 12.76
CA TRP A 35 29.32 10.62 12.22
C TRP A 35 30.85 10.75 12.36
N PRO A 36 31.61 9.63 12.43
CA PRO A 36 33.07 9.68 12.38
C PRO A 36 33.55 10.48 11.16
N GLN A 37 34.60 11.27 11.34
CA GLN A 37 35.22 12.04 10.27
C GLN A 37 36.08 11.13 9.38
N ALA A 38 36.22 11.47 8.10
CA ALA A 38 36.94 10.65 7.12
C ALA A 38 38.40 10.43 7.53
N GLU A 39 39.06 11.45 8.10
CA GLU A 39 40.46 11.41 8.52
C GLU A 39 40.72 10.36 9.62
N VAL A 40 39.69 9.97 10.37
CA VAL A 40 39.75 8.94 11.41
C VAL A 40 39.27 7.59 10.87
N ALA A 41 38.18 7.59 10.11
CA ALA A 41 37.54 6.38 9.61
C ALA A 41 38.33 5.67 8.52
N GLU A 42 38.95 6.42 7.59
CA GLU A 42 39.67 5.84 6.45
C GLU A 42 40.93 5.06 6.86
N PRO A 43 41.83 5.58 7.71
CA PRO A 43 42.98 4.82 8.18
C PRO A 43 42.56 3.56 8.95
N PHE A 44 41.54 3.68 9.80
CA PHE A 44 40.98 2.55 10.55
C PHE A 44 40.43 1.47 9.61
N ALA A 45 39.65 1.83 8.60
CA ALA A 45 39.09 0.87 7.64
C ALA A 45 40.19 0.12 6.88
N ARG A 46 41.26 0.81 6.45
CA ARG A 46 42.42 0.16 5.82
C ARG A 46 43.11 -0.81 6.76
N GLU A 47 43.37 -0.38 8.00
CA GLU A 47 44.01 -1.22 9.01
C GLU A 47 43.17 -2.47 9.33
N LEU A 48 41.86 -2.29 9.50
CA LEU A 48 40.91 -3.36 9.74
C LEU A 48 40.91 -4.39 8.61
N MET A 49 40.71 -3.95 7.36
CA MET A 49 40.68 -4.84 6.20
C MET A 49 42.03 -5.52 5.93
N ALA A 50 43.14 -4.89 6.29
CA ALA A 50 44.48 -5.48 6.15
C ALA A 50 44.77 -6.55 7.21
N ARG A 51 44.20 -6.42 8.42
CA ARG A 51 44.47 -7.31 9.56
C ARG A 51 43.45 -8.42 9.75
N MET A 52 42.20 -8.18 9.33
CA MET A 52 41.09 -9.06 9.59
C MET A 52 40.43 -9.45 8.28
N SER A 53 40.31 -10.76 8.04
CA SER A 53 39.41 -11.26 7.00
C SER A 53 37.95 -11.10 7.45
N PRO A 54 36.99 -11.13 6.51
CA PRO A 54 35.57 -11.07 6.86
C PRO A 54 35.13 -12.16 7.87
N ALA A 55 35.62 -13.39 7.71
CA ALA A 55 35.33 -14.49 8.65
C ALA A 55 35.94 -14.25 10.04
N ALA A 56 37.15 -13.68 10.09
CA ALA A 56 37.80 -13.35 11.36
C ALA A 56 37.11 -12.17 12.07
N PHE A 57 36.59 -11.21 11.29
CA PHE A 57 35.73 -10.15 11.80
C PHE A 57 34.45 -10.70 12.41
N ASP A 58 33.71 -11.56 11.72
CA ASP A 58 32.44 -12.10 12.23
C ASP A 58 32.64 -12.88 13.54
N ALA A 59 33.71 -13.67 13.64
CA ALA A 59 34.09 -14.33 14.88
C ALA A 59 34.41 -13.34 16.02
N ALA A 60 35.12 -12.25 15.72
CA ALA A 60 35.45 -11.22 16.70
C ALA A 60 34.23 -10.38 17.13
N ALA A 61 33.32 -10.10 16.19
CA ALA A 61 32.05 -9.40 16.42
C ALA A 61 31.15 -10.20 17.35
N HIS A 62 31.08 -11.53 17.17
CA HIS A 62 30.33 -12.41 18.07
C HIS A 62 30.94 -12.46 19.47
N ALA A 63 32.27 -12.38 19.59
CA ALA A 63 32.97 -12.39 20.88
C ALA A 63 32.92 -11.04 21.61
N ASN A 64 32.74 -9.92 20.90
CA ASN A 64 32.76 -8.55 21.43
C ASN A 64 31.65 -7.69 20.79
N PRO A 65 30.36 -8.03 20.99
CA PRO A 65 29.24 -7.36 20.31
C PRO A 65 29.16 -5.86 20.62
N GLU A 66 29.63 -5.42 21.78
CA GLU A 66 29.65 -4.01 22.20
C GLU A 66 30.56 -3.11 21.33
N LEU A 67 31.55 -3.69 20.66
CA LEU A 67 32.47 -2.95 19.79
C LEU A 67 31.90 -2.79 18.36
N VAL A 68 30.97 -3.65 17.96
CA VAL A 68 30.43 -3.71 16.59
C VAL A 68 29.85 -2.38 16.13
N PRO A 69 29.01 -1.66 16.91
CA PRO A 69 28.46 -0.37 16.47
C PRO A 69 29.54 0.65 16.12
N ALA A 70 30.61 0.73 16.92
CA ALA A 70 31.70 1.67 16.69
C ALA A 70 32.54 1.30 15.47
N VAL A 71 32.79 0.00 15.26
CA VAL A 71 33.51 -0.50 14.09
C VAL A 71 32.69 -0.24 12.81
N PHE A 72 31.40 -0.55 12.83
CA PHE A 72 30.52 -0.33 11.68
C PHE A 72 30.33 1.14 11.34
N ARG A 73 30.25 2.04 12.34
CA ARG A 73 30.21 3.49 12.08
C ARG A 73 31.44 3.99 11.33
N ASN A 74 32.63 3.51 11.70
CA ASN A 74 33.86 3.88 10.99
C ASN A 74 33.92 3.27 9.58
N LEU A 75 33.57 1.99 9.41
CA LEU A 75 33.45 1.37 8.09
C LEU A 75 32.42 2.10 7.21
N GLY A 76 31.30 2.50 7.81
CA GLY A 76 30.24 3.27 7.16
C GLY A 76 30.72 4.64 6.67
N THR A 77 31.49 5.38 7.47
CA THR A 77 32.13 6.62 6.98
C THR A 77 33.10 6.33 5.83
N ALA A 78 33.91 5.28 5.92
CA ALA A 78 34.88 4.95 4.87
C ALA A 78 34.23 4.55 3.53
N LEU A 79 32.95 4.10 3.53
CA LEU A 79 32.17 3.89 2.30
C LEU A 79 31.96 5.18 1.49
N LEU A 80 32.01 6.35 2.14
CA LEU A 80 31.88 7.66 1.52
C LEU A 80 33.23 8.34 1.24
N SER A 81 34.34 7.60 1.35
CA SER A 81 35.67 8.12 1.06
C SER A 81 35.77 8.71 -0.35
N HIS A 82 36.53 9.82 -0.47
CA HIS A 82 36.91 10.39 -1.76
C HIS A 82 38.01 9.56 -2.47
N ASP A 83 38.66 8.62 -1.78
CA ASP A 83 39.52 7.63 -2.40
C ASP A 83 38.66 6.49 -2.99
N ALA A 84 38.55 6.48 -4.32
CA ALA A 84 37.80 5.46 -5.06
C ALA A 84 38.31 4.01 -4.84
N GLN A 85 39.61 3.83 -4.61
CA GLN A 85 40.16 2.50 -4.31
C GLN A 85 39.72 2.03 -2.93
N LEU A 86 39.80 2.92 -1.93
CA LEU A 86 39.31 2.61 -0.59
C LEU A 86 37.82 2.33 -0.61
N GLN A 87 37.02 3.20 -1.22
CA GLN A 87 35.57 3.02 -1.34
C GLN A 87 35.23 1.65 -1.94
N THR A 88 35.90 1.25 -3.03
CA THR A 88 35.69 -0.06 -3.66
C THR A 88 36.10 -1.21 -2.73
N ALA A 89 37.23 -1.10 -2.04
CA ALA A 89 37.69 -2.11 -1.09
C ALA A 89 36.72 -2.28 0.08
N VAL A 90 36.24 -1.17 0.66
CA VAL A 90 35.26 -1.19 1.76
C VAL A 90 33.94 -1.81 1.31
N ARG A 91 33.46 -1.50 0.09
CA ARG A 91 32.24 -2.14 -0.46
C ARG A 91 32.37 -3.66 -0.57
N HIS A 92 33.49 -4.14 -1.13
CA HIS A 92 33.76 -5.58 -1.24
C HIS A 92 33.87 -6.24 0.13
N TYR A 93 34.55 -5.59 1.07
CA TYR A 93 34.71 -6.09 2.42
C TYR A 93 33.36 -6.17 3.15
N ALA A 94 32.54 -5.11 3.09
CA ALA A 94 31.19 -5.09 3.68
C ALA A 94 30.28 -6.18 3.08
N THR A 95 30.28 -6.35 1.75
CA THR A 95 29.54 -7.45 1.10
C THR A 95 29.99 -8.81 1.62
N ALA A 96 31.30 -9.02 1.76
CA ALA A 96 31.85 -10.28 2.25
C ALA A 96 31.49 -10.51 3.74
N LEU A 97 31.50 -9.48 4.58
CA LEU A 97 31.08 -9.56 5.98
C LEU A 97 29.64 -10.09 6.12
N VAL A 98 28.70 -9.54 5.34
CA VAL A 98 27.31 -10.01 5.33
C VAL A 98 27.24 -11.48 4.95
N ARG A 99 27.96 -11.89 3.91
CA ARG A 99 27.94 -13.28 3.42
C ARG A 99 28.50 -14.26 4.45
N GLU A 100 29.60 -13.91 5.12
CA GLU A 100 30.17 -14.73 6.19
C GLU A 100 29.21 -14.84 7.37
N HIS A 101 28.62 -13.72 7.81
CA HIS A 101 27.65 -13.72 8.91
C HIS A 101 26.43 -14.59 8.56
N ALA A 102 25.83 -14.38 7.38
CA ALA A 102 24.68 -15.13 6.91
C ALA A 102 24.97 -16.64 6.76
N ALA A 103 26.18 -17.02 6.36
CA ALA A 103 26.58 -18.42 6.25
C ALA A 103 26.70 -19.12 7.61
N ARG A 104 26.97 -18.38 8.69
CA ARG A 104 27.04 -18.92 10.06
C ARG A 104 25.67 -19.00 10.74
N MET A 105 24.65 -18.32 10.23
CA MET A 105 23.34 -18.29 10.88
C MET A 105 22.78 -19.71 11.09
N PRO A 106 22.22 -19.99 12.28
CA PRO A 106 21.61 -21.29 12.55
C PRO A 106 20.37 -21.48 11.69
N ARG A 107 19.99 -22.74 11.44
CA ARG A 107 18.77 -23.06 10.67
C ARG A 107 17.49 -22.55 11.35
N ASN A 108 17.52 -22.43 12.67
CA ASN A 108 16.47 -21.91 13.54
C ASN A 108 16.88 -20.55 14.12
N PHE A 109 17.19 -19.60 13.24
CA PHE A 109 17.58 -18.24 13.60
C PHE A 109 16.49 -17.52 14.42
N SER A 110 16.92 -16.66 15.33
CA SER A 110 16.05 -15.78 16.12
C SER A 110 15.86 -14.42 15.44
N ASP A 111 14.96 -13.60 16.00
CA ASP A 111 14.83 -12.20 15.59
C ASP A 111 16.13 -11.40 15.84
N ASP A 112 16.84 -11.69 16.94
CA ASP A 112 18.13 -11.06 17.24
C ASP A 112 19.20 -11.41 16.19
N ASP A 113 19.21 -12.65 15.67
CA ASP A 113 20.10 -13.05 14.58
C ASP A 113 19.80 -12.26 13.31
N LEU A 114 18.51 -12.03 13.00
CA LEU A 114 18.09 -11.22 11.84
C LEU A 114 18.43 -9.73 12.04
N HIS A 115 18.21 -9.16 13.23
CA HIS A 115 18.62 -7.78 13.54
C HIS A 115 20.10 -7.57 13.36
N MET A 116 20.90 -8.55 13.79
CA MET A 116 22.34 -8.51 13.59
C MET A 116 22.70 -8.60 12.10
N LEU A 117 22.09 -9.52 11.33
CA LEU A 117 22.32 -9.60 9.89
C LEU A 117 22.01 -8.27 9.20
N VAL A 118 20.90 -7.61 9.54
CA VAL A 118 20.57 -6.29 9.01
C VAL A 118 21.62 -5.25 9.41
N ALA A 119 22.11 -5.26 10.65
CA ALA A 119 23.19 -4.37 11.07
C ALA A 119 24.47 -4.60 10.24
N PHE A 120 24.82 -5.85 9.88
CA PHE A 120 25.92 -6.14 8.97
C PHE A 120 25.68 -5.60 7.55
N GLN A 121 24.43 -5.59 7.09
CA GLN A 121 24.06 -5.13 5.75
C GLN A 121 24.09 -3.61 5.61
N VAL A 122 23.54 -2.90 6.58
CA VAL A 122 23.45 -1.43 6.54
C VAL A 122 24.62 -0.75 7.26
N LEU A 123 25.41 -1.51 8.03
CA LEU A 123 26.52 -1.09 8.91
C LEU A 123 26.08 -0.10 10.01
N ASP A 124 25.54 1.05 9.62
CA ASP A 124 25.01 2.08 10.53
C ASP A 124 23.52 2.34 10.23
N PRO A 125 22.59 1.62 10.90
CA PRO A 125 21.15 1.80 10.68
C PRO A 125 20.66 3.22 10.94
N LEU A 126 21.24 3.93 11.92
CA LEU A 126 20.85 5.30 12.23
C LEU A 126 21.22 6.24 11.08
N ARG A 127 22.47 6.16 10.60
CA ARG A 127 22.92 6.95 9.46
C ARG A 127 22.19 6.60 8.18
N TYR A 128 21.81 5.33 7.97
CA TYR A 128 20.97 4.92 6.84
C TYR A 128 19.64 5.69 6.83
N GLY A 129 19.05 5.94 8.00
CA GLY A 129 17.83 6.74 8.17
C GLY A 129 18.00 8.24 7.94
N GLU A 130 19.18 8.80 8.20
CA GLU A 130 19.41 10.26 8.29
C GLU A 130 20.25 10.86 7.15
N ASP A 131 21.11 10.07 6.48
CA ASP A 131 22.07 10.53 5.47
C ASP A 131 21.77 9.91 4.10
N ALA A 132 21.30 10.74 3.16
CA ALA A 132 20.93 10.31 1.80
C ALA A 132 22.12 9.87 0.94
N GLU A 133 23.33 10.38 1.19
CA GLU A 133 24.53 9.94 0.47
C GLU A 133 24.97 8.57 0.96
N TYR A 134 24.97 8.38 2.29
CA TYR A 134 25.21 7.08 2.91
C TYR A 134 24.21 6.03 2.47
N ARG A 135 22.91 6.35 2.49
CA ARG A 135 21.84 5.47 2.00
C ARG A 135 22.11 5.01 0.56
N ARG A 136 22.42 5.95 -0.34
CA ARG A 136 22.75 5.62 -1.73
C ARG A 136 23.96 4.70 -1.83
N ALA A 137 24.99 4.89 -1.00
CA ALA A 137 26.15 4.01 -0.98
C ALA A 137 25.77 2.58 -0.55
N ILE A 138 25.02 2.41 0.54
CA ILE A 138 24.54 1.11 1.02
C ILE A 138 23.62 0.42 -0.01
N ASP A 139 22.70 1.16 -0.62
CA ASP A 139 21.77 0.64 -1.64
C ASP A 139 22.49 -0.01 -2.83
N THR A 140 23.71 0.43 -3.17
CA THR A 140 24.51 -0.21 -4.24
C THR A 140 25.14 -1.54 -3.84
N ILE A 141 25.25 -1.82 -2.53
CA ILE A 141 25.92 -2.99 -1.98
C ILE A 141 24.91 -4.10 -1.65
N LEU A 142 23.72 -3.71 -1.16
CA LEU A 142 22.70 -4.63 -0.68
C LEU A 142 22.39 -5.77 -1.67
N PRO A 143 22.13 -5.54 -2.98
CA PRO A 143 21.81 -6.65 -3.89
C PRO A 143 22.90 -7.72 -3.99
N ALA A 144 24.17 -7.36 -3.77
CA ALA A 144 25.27 -8.32 -3.79
C ALA A 144 25.48 -9.02 -2.43
N SER A 145 24.92 -8.49 -1.34
CA SER A 145 25.18 -8.97 0.02
C SER A 145 24.45 -10.28 0.33
N LEU A 146 23.26 -10.49 -0.24
CA LEU A 146 22.44 -11.68 0.00
C LEU A 146 22.66 -12.74 -1.08
N SER A 147 23.35 -13.83 -0.72
CA SER A 147 23.67 -14.92 -1.65
C SER A 147 22.47 -15.80 -1.96
N PRO A 148 22.19 -16.15 -3.24
CA PRO A 148 21.13 -17.11 -3.60
C PRO A 148 21.41 -18.54 -3.10
N ALA A 149 22.64 -18.82 -2.66
CA ALA A 149 23.00 -20.11 -2.04
C ALA A 149 22.46 -20.25 -0.61
N LEU A 150 22.04 -19.17 0.04
CA LEU A 150 21.44 -19.21 1.37
C LEU A 150 20.04 -19.86 1.33
N PRO A 151 19.62 -20.52 2.42
CA PRO A 151 18.27 -21.07 2.54
C PRO A 151 17.21 -20.03 2.21
N GLU A 152 16.17 -20.42 1.46
CA GLU A 152 15.11 -19.48 1.05
C GLU A 152 14.42 -18.81 2.25
N ALA A 153 14.18 -19.57 3.32
CA ALA A 153 13.59 -19.04 4.56
C ALA A 153 14.41 -17.88 5.15
N LEU A 154 15.74 -18.02 5.17
CA LEU A 154 16.63 -16.94 5.64
C LEU A 154 16.59 -15.74 4.69
N ARG A 155 16.67 -15.98 3.38
CA ARG A 155 16.60 -14.90 2.38
C ARG A 155 15.30 -14.10 2.47
N ARG A 156 14.17 -14.76 2.71
CA ARG A 156 12.87 -14.09 2.91
C ARG A 156 12.83 -13.31 4.21
N ALA A 157 13.22 -13.95 5.32
CA ALA A 157 13.21 -13.32 6.63
C ALA A 157 14.10 -12.07 6.67
N ASP A 158 15.28 -12.13 6.04
CA ASP A 158 16.20 -11.00 5.92
C ASP A 158 15.59 -9.80 5.17
N ILE A 159 14.98 -10.02 3.99
CA ILE A 159 14.33 -8.93 3.25
C ILE A 159 13.12 -8.38 4.01
N ASN A 160 12.34 -9.26 4.65
CA ASN A 160 11.19 -8.86 5.47
C ASN A 160 11.64 -7.96 6.63
N GLU A 161 12.77 -8.31 7.25
CA GLU A 161 13.35 -7.55 8.35
C GLU A 161 13.91 -6.22 7.87
N LEU A 162 14.66 -6.17 6.76
CA LEU A 162 15.12 -4.93 6.13
C LEU A 162 13.97 -3.96 5.85
N ASN A 163 12.89 -4.43 5.22
CA ASN A 163 11.71 -3.60 4.96
C ASN A 163 11.04 -3.08 6.24
N ARG A 164 11.24 -3.76 7.38
CA ARG A 164 10.65 -3.39 8.68
C ARG A 164 11.50 -2.39 9.46
N VAL A 165 12.82 -2.59 9.56
CA VAL A 165 13.69 -1.81 10.45
C VAL A 165 14.52 -0.75 9.76
N ALA A 166 14.79 -0.91 8.46
CA ALA A 166 15.56 0.03 7.66
C ALA A 166 14.86 0.18 6.31
N PRO A 167 13.70 0.87 6.23
CA PRO A 167 12.78 0.81 5.09
C PRO A 167 13.47 1.26 3.80
N ILE A 168 14.04 0.27 3.12
CA ILE A 168 14.74 0.43 1.86
C ILE A 168 13.72 0.82 0.78
N ASN A 169 14.14 1.67 -0.15
CA ASN A 169 13.27 2.05 -1.26
C ASN A 169 12.92 0.82 -2.13
N PHE A 170 11.86 0.92 -2.93
CA PHE A 170 11.41 -0.22 -3.74
C PHE A 170 12.45 -0.76 -4.70
N GLU A 171 13.21 0.10 -5.38
CA GLU A 171 14.21 -0.33 -6.35
C GLU A 171 15.29 -1.19 -5.70
N THR A 172 15.76 -0.76 -4.53
CA THR A 172 16.74 -1.50 -3.74
C THR A 172 16.16 -2.85 -3.27
N ALA A 173 14.92 -2.87 -2.76
CA ALA A 173 14.27 -4.09 -2.31
C ALA A 173 14.04 -5.09 -3.45
N GLU A 174 13.57 -4.61 -4.60
CA GLU A 174 13.35 -5.45 -5.77
C GLU A 174 14.69 -5.99 -6.29
N ALA A 175 15.72 -5.16 -6.40
CA ALA A 175 17.05 -5.60 -6.82
C ALA A 175 17.63 -6.67 -5.88
N LEU A 176 17.49 -6.47 -4.55
CA LEU A 176 17.87 -7.44 -3.54
C LEU A 176 17.08 -8.75 -3.69
N ALA A 177 15.76 -8.69 -3.81
CA ALA A 177 14.91 -9.87 -3.97
C ALA A 177 15.17 -10.63 -5.28
N ILE A 178 15.52 -9.93 -6.38
CA ILE A 178 15.94 -10.53 -7.64
C ILE A 178 17.27 -11.24 -7.48
N ALA A 179 18.28 -10.56 -6.90
CA ALA A 179 19.61 -11.14 -6.68
C ALA A 179 19.55 -12.35 -5.75
N ALA A 180 18.66 -12.30 -4.77
CA ALA A 180 18.31 -13.41 -3.91
C ALA A 180 17.62 -14.56 -4.66
N GLY A 181 16.97 -14.32 -5.80
CA GLY A 181 16.18 -15.33 -6.52
C GLY A 181 14.79 -15.58 -5.93
N LEU A 182 14.22 -14.59 -5.23
CA LEU A 182 12.90 -14.67 -4.60
C LEU A 182 11.78 -14.16 -5.51
N VAL A 183 12.09 -13.22 -6.40
CA VAL A 183 11.12 -12.58 -7.29
C VAL A 183 11.65 -12.45 -8.71
N ARG A 184 10.74 -12.21 -9.65
CA ARG A 184 11.07 -11.82 -11.02
C ARG A 184 11.13 -10.30 -11.14
N ALA A 185 11.95 -9.77 -12.05
CA ALA A 185 12.04 -8.33 -12.28
C ALA A 185 10.78 -7.74 -12.92
N SER A 186 10.13 -6.79 -12.24
CA SER A 186 8.95 -6.09 -12.75
C SER A 186 9.28 -5.23 -13.99
N SER A 187 10.49 -4.64 -14.02
CA SER A 187 10.96 -3.77 -15.11
C SER A 187 10.97 -4.44 -16.49
N SER A 188 11.15 -5.77 -16.54
CA SER A 188 11.11 -6.56 -17.78
C SER A 188 9.76 -6.52 -18.52
N ARG A 189 8.70 -6.08 -17.84
CA ARG A 189 7.34 -5.96 -18.39
C ARG A 189 6.86 -4.52 -18.51
N PHE A 190 7.73 -3.55 -18.21
CA PHE A 190 7.41 -2.14 -18.37
C PHE A 190 7.24 -1.77 -19.84
N VAL A 191 6.32 -0.85 -20.11
CA VAL A 191 6.07 -0.29 -21.44
C VAL A 191 6.02 1.21 -21.33
N ALA A 192 7.05 1.89 -21.83
CA ALA A 192 7.04 3.33 -21.95
C ALA A 192 5.98 3.77 -22.98
N ASN A 193 5.33 4.90 -22.73
CA ASN A 193 4.44 5.57 -23.69
C ASN A 193 3.32 4.68 -24.23
N SER A 194 2.69 3.87 -23.38
CA SER A 194 1.53 3.10 -23.82
C SER A 194 0.37 4.06 -24.13
N SER A 195 -0.21 3.99 -25.32
CA SER A 195 -1.50 4.61 -25.65
C SER A 195 -2.67 3.86 -24.99
N ALA A 196 -2.44 3.29 -23.79
CA ALA A 196 -3.40 2.44 -23.13
C ALA A 196 -4.63 3.23 -22.71
N ILE A 197 -5.74 2.93 -23.38
CA ILE A 197 -7.06 3.47 -23.07
C ILE A 197 -7.73 2.52 -22.07
N ILE A 198 -8.37 3.08 -21.05
CA ILE A 198 -9.20 2.28 -20.13
C ILE A 198 -10.56 2.02 -20.80
N ALA A 199 -10.70 0.85 -21.42
CA ALA A 199 -11.87 0.50 -22.22
C ALA A 199 -13.04 -0.11 -21.42
N THR A 200 -12.85 -0.42 -20.13
CA THR A 200 -13.90 -1.01 -19.26
C THR A 200 -15.01 0.01 -18.95
N ALA A 201 -16.26 -0.43 -18.88
CA ALA A 201 -17.43 0.33 -18.44
C ALA A 201 -17.73 0.13 -16.95
N GLY A 202 -17.03 -0.78 -16.27
CA GLY A 202 -17.13 -1.01 -14.84
C GLY A 202 -18.21 -2.02 -14.43
N ASN A 203 -19.01 -2.52 -15.37
CA ASN A 203 -20.07 -3.51 -15.13
C ASN A 203 -19.88 -4.82 -15.91
N GLU A 204 -18.78 -4.98 -16.65
CA GLU A 204 -18.45 -6.22 -17.34
C GLU A 204 -18.23 -7.39 -16.35
N PRO A 205 -18.36 -8.65 -16.81
CA PRO A 205 -18.01 -9.84 -16.02
C PRO A 205 -16.62 -9.74 -15.41
N ILE A 206 -16.48 -10.20 -14.17
CA ILE A 206 -15.22 -10.17 -13.43
C ILE A 206 -14.50 -11.50 -13.63
N GLU A 207 -13.32 -11.45 -14.25
CA GLU A 207 -12.44 -12.60 -14.40
C GLU A 207 -11.69 -12.89 -13.08
N ALA A 208 -11.18 -11.83 -12.45
CA ALA A 208 -10.46 -11.92 -11.19
C ALA A 208 -10.68 -10.68 -10.31
N SER A 209 -10.65 -10.87 -9.00
CA SER A 209 -10.55 -9.79 -8.01
C SER A 209 -9.18 -9.84 -7.34
N ILE A 210 -8.53 -8.68 -7.25
CA ILE A 210 -7.24 -8.46 -6.59
C ILE A 210 -7.52 -7.74 -5.28
N TYR A 211 -7.01 -8.30 -4.18
CA TYR A 211 -7.10 -7.73 -2.84
C TYR A 211 -5.70 -7.49 -2.27
N SER A 212 -5.52 -6.42 -1.49
CA SER A 212 -4.33 -6.20 -0.66
C SER A 212 -4.71 -6.49 0.79
N ILE A 213 -4.18 -7.57 1.37
CA ILE A 213 -4.54 -8.09 2.69
C ILE A 213 -3.24 -8.31 3.46
N ASN A 214 -2.69 -7.23 4.00
CA ASN A 214 -1.47 -7.25 4.80
C ASN A 214 -1.82 -7.33 6.30
N SER A 215 -1.05 -8.09 7.09
CA SER A 215 -1.35 -8.35 8.51
C SER A 215 -1.25 -7.10 9.38
N ARG A 216 -0.56 -6.05 8.90
CA ARG A 216 -0.57 -4.72 9.55
C ARG A 216 -1.96 -4.08 9.57
N PHE A 217 -2.81 -4.40 8.60
CA PHE A 217 -4.13 -3.77 8.45
C PHE A 217 -5.28 -4.74 8.69
N VAL A 218 -5.11 -6.03 8.42
CA VAL A 218 -6.22 -7.00 8.43
C VAL A 218 -5.87 -8.14 9.36
N LYS A 219 -6.78 -8.49 10.29
CA LYS A 219 -6.59 -9.66 11.15
C LYS A 219 -6.81 -10.93 10.33
N PRO A 220 -6.05 -12.02 10.55
CA PRO A 220 -6.21 -13.25 9.77
C PRO A 220 -7.64 -13.83 9.75
N ASP A 221 -8.36 -13.75 10.88
CA ASP A 221 -9.74 -14.22 10.95
C ASP A 221 -10.70 -13.37 10.11
N GLU A 222 -10.48 -12.05 10.05
CA GLU A 222 -11.25 -11.13 9.20
C GLU A 222 -11.01 -11.46 7.72
N ALA A 223 -9.74 -11.62 7.33
CA ALA A 223 -9.35 -12.02 5.98
C ALA A 223 -9.99 -13.34 5.58
N LYS A 224 -9.95 -14.35 6.46
CA LYS A 224 -10.54 -15.66 6.23
C LYS A 224 -12.05 -15.58 6.03
N GLN A 225 -12.77 -14.88 6.90
CA GLN A 225 -14.22 -14.72 6.79
C GLN A 225 -14.60 -14.00 5.49
N PHE A 226 -13.90 -12.92 5.18
CA PHE A 226 -14.10 -12.15 3.96
C PHE A 226 -13.88 -12.98 2.70
N LEU A 227 -12.70 -13.60 2.55
CA LEU A 227 -12.33 -14.40 1.37
C LEU A 227 -13.24 -15.63 1.22
N THR A 228 -13.70 -16.21 2.33
CA THR A 228 -14.71 -17.27 2.32
C THR A 228 -16.02 -16.80 1.71
N ALA A 229 -16.51 -15.63 2.14
CA ALA A 229 -17.76 -15.07 1.64
C ALA A 229 -17.67 -14.70 0.15
N VAL A 230 -16.56 -14.08 -0.28
CA VAL A 230 -16.30 -13.76 -1.70
C VAL A 230 -16.29 -15.04 -2.55
N ARG A 231 -15.56 -16.08 -2.12
CA ARG A 231 -15.51 -17.37 -2.84
C ARG A 231 -16.88 -18.02 -2.93
N ALA A 232 -17.70 -17.96 -1.87
CA ALA A 232 -19.05 -18.50 -1.87
C ALA A 232 -19.98 -17.76 -2.86
N ALA A 233 -19.90 -16.44 -2.91
CA ALA A 233 -20.73 -15.62 -3.82
C ALA A 233 -20.29 -15.68 -5.29
N SER A 234 -19.01 -16.00 -5.54
CA SER A 234 -18.42 -16.05 -6.88
C SER A 234 -17.47 -17.26 -7.05
N PRO A 235 -17.99 -18.50 -7.11
CA PRO A 235 -17.16 -19.72 -7.07
C PRO A 235 -16.14 -19.85 -8.21
N GLN A 236 -16.42 -19.26 -9.37
CA GLN A 236 -15.56 -19.33 -10.56
C GLN A 236 -14.57 -18.16 -10.68
N ARG A 237 -14.75 -17.08 -9.91
CA ARG A 237 -13.91 -15.89 -9.99
C ARG A 237 -12.51 -16.20 -9.46
N ARG A 238 -11.45 -15.78 -10.16
CA ARG A 238 -10.09 -15.89 -9.60
C ARG A 238 -9.92 -14.87 -8.47
N ILE A 239 -9.27 -15.29 -7.38
CA ILE A 239 -9.01 -14.41 -6.24
C ILE A 239 -7.50 -14.32 -6.12
N VAL A 240 -6.96 -13.11 -6.28
CA VAL A 240 -5.54 -12.81 -6.10
C VAL A 240 -5.40 -11.98 -4.82
N VAL A 241 -4.54 -12.42 -3.91
CA VAL A 241 -4.25 -11.72 -2.66
C VAL A 241 -2.79 -11.31 -2.64
N ILE A 242 -2.53 -10.02 -2.45
CA ILE A 242 -1.21 -9.48 -2.11
C ILE A 242 -1.15 -9.38 -0.58
N GLY A 243 -0.16 -9.96 0.06
CA GLY A 243 -0.03 -9.93 1.52
C GLY A 243 1.37 -10.30 1.99
N ASP A 244 1.60 -10.22 3.29
CA ASP A 244 2.89 -10.57 3.91
C ASP A 244 2.95 -12.06 4.32
N GLU A 245 4.13 -12.48 4.77
CA GLU A 245 4.40 -13.84 5.24
C GLU A 245 3.49 -14.25 6.42
N ALA A 246 3.18 -13.32 7.32
CA ALA A 246 2.31 -13.58 8.46
C ALA A 246 0.88 -13.93 7.99
N MET A 247 0.33 -13.16 7.05
CA MET A 247 -0.97 -13.44 6.44
C MET A 247 -0.94 -14.73 5.62
N GLN A 248 0.13 -14.96 4.84
CA GLN A 248 0.29 -16.20 4.07
C GLN A 248 0.24 -17.43 4.96
N SER A 249 0.99 -17.39 6.06
CA SER A 249 1.08 -18.47 7.05
C SER A 249 -0.27 -18.72 7.70
N ALA A 250 -0.96 -17.66 8.11
CA ALA A 250 -2.27 -17.78 8.76
C ALA A 250 -3.37 -18.32 7.81
N LEU A 251 -3.28 -18.02 6.51
CA LEU A 251 -4.24 -18.48 5.50
C LEU A 251 -3.84 -19.76 4.78
N GLN A 252 -2.68 -20.37 5.07
CA GLN A 252 -2.09 -21.46 4.26
C GLN A 252 -3.07 -22.58 3.91
N LYS A 253 -3.89 -23.03 4.86
CA LYS A 253 -4.91 -24.08 4.65
C LYS A 253 -6.05 -23.60 3.73
N ASP A 254 -6.44 -22.34 3.85
CA ASP A 254 -7.51 -21.72 3.08
C ASP A 254 -7.07 -21.40 1.63
N LEU A 255 -5.78 -21.08 1.40
CA LEU A 255 -5.28 -20.71 0.06
C LEU A 255 -5.55 -21.81 -0.99
N ALA A 256 -5.15 -23.04 -0.68
CA ALA A 256 -5.36 -24.19 -1.57
C ALA A 256 -6.85 -24.57 -1.67
N ALA A 257 -7.55 -24.65 -0.53
CA ALA A 257 -8.96 -25.04 -0.47
C ALA A 257 -9.86 -24.07 -1.26
N ARG A 258 -9.49 -22.79 -1.32
CA ARG A 258 -10.28 -21.72 -1.95
C ARG A 258 -9.72 -21.26 -3.29
N ARG A 259 -8.68 -21.90 -3.81
CA ARG A 259 -8.02 -21.54 -5.08
C ARG A 259 -7.68 -20.04 -5.11
N ILE A 260 -7.00 -19.59 -4.06
CA ILE A 260 -6.52 -18.21 -3.92
C ILE A 260 -5.07 -18.19 -4.39
N ASP A 261 -4.77 -17.31 -5.34
CA ASP A 261 -3.43 -17.04 -5.80
C ASP A 261 -2.82 -15.99 -4.86
N PHE A 262 -1.83 -16.36 -4.05
CA PHE A 262 -1.19 -15.48 -3.07
C PHE A 262 0.13 -14.93 -3.61
N ILE A 263 0.34 -13.63 -3.46
CA ILE A 263 1.54 -12.91 -3.85
C ILE A 263 2.14 -12.31 -2.57
N ASP A 264 3.30 -12.85 -2.18
CA ASP A 264 4.08 -12.35 -1.07
C ASP A 264 4.64 -10.97 -1.42
N ASN A 265 4.31 -9.97 -0.59
CA ASN A 265 4.77 -8.60 -0.73
C ASN A 265 6.09 -8.33 -0.01
N LEU A 266 6.67 -9.35 0.64
CA LEU A 266 7.91 -9.27 1.41
C LEU A 266 7.82 -8.23 2.56
N SER A 267 6.70 -8.27 3.29
CA SER A 267 6.39 -7.38 4.42
C SER A 267 6.39 -5.89 4.09
N ARG A 268 6.19 -5.52 2.82
CA ARG A 268 6.04 -4.11 2.43
C ARG A 268 4.75 -3.52 2.99
N PRO A 269 4.75 -2.26 3.44
CA PRO A 269 3.59 -1.62 4.08
C PRO A 269 2.52 -1.17 3.08
N LEU A 270 2.11 -2.04 2.17
CA LEU A 270 1.02 -1.78 1.22
C LEU A 270 -0.31 -1.64 1.94
N THR A 271 -1.07 -0.60 1.61
CA THR A 271 -2.39 -0.37 2.21
C THR A 271 -3.42 -1.38 1.68
N PRO A 272 -4.60 -1.52 2.32
CA PRO A 272 -5.62 -2.45 1.87
C PRO A 272 -6.37 -1.98 0.60
N TRP A 273 -5.88 -0.96 -0.12
CA TRP A 273 -6.63 -0.31 -1.20
C TRP A 273 -5.99 -0.44 -2.59
N PRO A 274 -6.07 -1.63 -3.21
CA PRO A 274 -5.51 -1.85 -4.54
C PRO A 274 -6.24 -1.08 -5.65
N ARG A 275 -7.38 -0.45 -5.36
CA ARG A 275 -8.13 0.36 -6.34
C ARG A 275 -7.36 1.57 -6.82
N ASP A 276 -6.85 2.36 -5.89
CA ASP A 276 -6.31 3.69 -6.18
C ASP A 276 -4.99 3.69 -6.94
N PRO A 277 -3.98 2.87 -6.58
CA PRO A 277 -2.67 3.00 -7.18
C PRO A 277 -2.62 2.57 -8.64
N PHE A 278 -3.61 1.84 -9.17
CA PHE A 278 -3.58 1.45 -10.58
C PHE A 278 -4.94 1.11 -11.19
N SER A 279 -5.02 1.29 -12.50
CA SER A 279 -6.14 0.82 -13.32
C SER A 279 -5.72 -0.41 -14.15
N ILE A 280 -6.68 -1.23 -14.55
CA ILE A 280 -6.43 -2.41 -15.41
C ILE A 280 -7.22 -2.23 -16.71
N THR A 281 -6.57 -2.45 -17.85
CA THR A 281 -7.22 -2.49 -19.15
C THR A 281 -6.73 -3.69 -19.96
N ARG A 282 -7.44 -4.03 -21.03
CA ARG A 282 -7.07 -5.09 -21.96
C ARG A 282 -6.64 -4.48 -23.29
N ALA A 283 -5.45 -4.83 -23.75
CA ALA A 283 -4.95 -4.47 -25.06
C ALA A 283 -5.72 -5.20 -26.17
N ALA A 284 -5.64 -4.70 -27.41
CA ALA A 284 -6.30 -5.29 -28.57
C ALA A 284 -5.93 -6.77 -28.82
N ASN A 285 -4.72 -7.19 -28.43
CA ASN A 285 -4.26 -8.58 -28.53
C ASN A 285 -4.74 -9.48 -27.36
N GLY A 286 -5.61 -8.96 -26.49
CA GLY A 286 -6.15 -9.67 -25.33
C GLY A 286 -5.27 -9.64 -24.07
N GLY A 287 -4.04 -9.15 -24.13
CA GLY A 287 -3.15 -9.02 -22.97
C GLY A 287 -3.59 -7.92 -22.00
N LEU A 288 -3.25 -8.04 -20.71
CA LEU A 288 -3.55 -7.03 -19.71
C LEU A 288 -2.47 -5.94 -19.66
N ILE A 289 -2.90 -4.69 -19.51
CA ILE A 289 -2.05 -3.55 -19.19
C ILE A 289 -2.48 -2.99 -17.85
N PHE A 290 -1.56 -3.00 -16.89
CA PHE A 290 -1.71 -2.33 -15.60
C PHE A 290 -1.15 -0.91 -15.72
N ILE A 291 -1.99 0.09 -15.46
CA ILE A 291 -1.62 1.50 -15.53
C ILE A 291 -1.41 1.99 -14.10
N ASN A 292 -0.16 2.00 -13.68
CA ASN A 292 0.25 2.52 -12.38
C ASN A 292 0.02 4.03 -12.32
N ARG A 293 -0.59 4.52 -11.26
CA ARG A 293 -0.87 5.94 -11.06
C ARG A 293 0.15 6.48 -10.06
N PRO A 294 0.92 7.53 -10.42
CA PRO A 294 1.74 8.22 -9.43
C PRO A 294 0.77 8.92 -8.47
N ASN A 295 0.45 8.25 -7.37
CA ASN A 295 -0.44 8.78 -6.35
C ASN A 295 0.38 8.92 -5.06
N MET A 296 0.73 10.16 -4.72
CA MET A 296 1.47 10.50 -3.52
C MET A 296 0.49 10.91 -2.42
N GLN A 297 -0.33 9.96 -1.98
CA GLN A 297 -1.01 10.11 -0.70
C GLN A 297 0.02 9.98 0.41
N ARG A 298 0.02 10.97 1.30
CA ARG A 298 0.86 10.95 2.49
C ARG A 298 0.63 9.64 3.27
N ASN A 299 1.71 9.00 3.68
CA ASN A 299 1.72 7.72 4.40
C ASN A 299 1.19 6.52 3.57
N ARG A 300 1.09 6.67 2.24
CA ARG A 300 0.69 5.61 1.29
C ARG A 300 1.63 5.53 0.09
N GLU A 301 2.82 6.10 0.19
CA GLU A 301 3.79 6.22 -0.90
C GLU A 301 4.14 4.85 -1.48
N GLU A 302 4.15 3.81 -0.64
CA GLU A 302 4.41 2.44 -1.03
C GLU A 302 3.35 1.85 -1.97
N ASP A 303 2.10 2.33 -1.94
CA ASP A 303 1.04 1.85 -2.83
C ASP A 303 1.39 2.06 -4.30
N ALA A 304 2.20 3.08 -4.62
CA ALA A 304 2.67 3.36 -5.98
C ALA A 304 3.53 2.21 -6.56
N THR A 305 3.92 1.23 -5.75
CA THR A 305 4.71 0.07 -6.15
C THR A 305 3.88 -1.21 -6.27
N MET A 306 2.59 -1.17 -5.90
CA MET A 306 1.74 -2.36 -5.80
C MET A 306 1.62 -3.13 -7.12
N VAL A 307 1.58 -2.43 -8.26
CA VAL A 307 1.62 -3.07 -9.59
C VAL A 307 2.90 -3.87 -9.78
N ARG A 308 4.03 -3.35 -9.31
CA ARG A 308 5.32 -4.03 -9.47
C ARG A 308 5.38 -5.26 -8.58
N VAL A 309 4.92 -5.16 -7.33
CA VAL A 309 4.76 -6.31 -6.41
C VAL A 309 3.90 -7.42 -7.03
N LEU A 310 2.79 -7.06 -7.68
CA LEU A 310 1.97 -8.03 -8.43
C LEU A 310 2.82 -8.81 -9.46
N PHE A 311 3.67 -8.12 -10.21
CA PHE A 311 4.49 -8.73 -11.26
C PHE A 311 5.65 -9.56 -10.70
N ASN A 312 6.19 -9.18 -9.54
CA ASN A 312 7.22 -9.92 -8.83
C ASN A 312 6.76 -11.36 -8.53
N GLY A 313 5.51 -11.56 -8.09
CA GLY A 313 4.99 -12.85 -7.62
C GLY A 313 3.86 -13.50 -8.45
N LEU A 314 3.47 -12.93 -9.59
CA LEU A 314 2.36 -13.43 -10.41
C LEU A 314 2.56 -14.91 -10.83
N PRO A 315 1.67 -15.85 -10.48
CA PRO A 315 1.89 -17.27 -10.76
C PRO A 315 1.86 -17.56 -12.26
N LYS A 316 2.69 -18.50 -12.72
CA LYS A 316 2.86 -18.83 -14.16
C LYS A 316 1.55 -18.99 -14.94
N PRO A 317 0.50 -19.69 -14.43
CA PRO A 317 -0.77 -19.81 -15.16
C PRO A 317 -1.47 -18.47 -15.40
N LEU A 318 -1.38 -17.52 -14.45
CA LEU A 318 -1.93 -16.17 -14.62
C LEU A 318 -1.03 -15.33 -15.52
N ASP A 319 0.29 -15.44 -15.40
CA ASP A 319 1.25 -14.75 -16.25
C ASP A 319 1.08 -15.14 -17.73
N ASP A 320 0.97 -16.44 -18.02
CA ASP A 320 0.77 -16.96 -19.38
C ASP A 320 -0.60 -16.55 -19.96
N ARG A 321 -1.65 -16.53 -19.11
CA ARG A 321 -3.02 -16.17 -19.50
C ARG A 321 -3.19 -14.67 -19.73
N TRP A 322 -2.69 -13.85 -18.81
CA TRP A 322 -2.86 -12.40 -18.83
C TRP A 322 -1.84 -11.71 -19.73
N LYS A 323 -0.67 -12.32 -19.96
CA LYS A 323 0.47 -11.72 -20.64
C LYS A 323 0.70 -10.28 -20.14
N PRO A 324 0.80 -10.09 -18.82
CA PRO A 324 0.63 -8.79 -18.21
C PRO A 324 1.80 -7.87 -18.58
N ARG A 325 1.48 -6.60 -18.83
CA ARG A 325 2.44 -5.50 -18.99
C ARG A 325 2.03 -4.35 -18.08
N TRP A 326 2.96 -3.48 -17.73
CA TRP A 326 2.61 -2.29 -16.94
C TRP A 326 3.25 -1.02 -17.49
N THR A 327 2.62 0.11 -17.18
CA THR A 327 3.04 1.45 -17.58
C THR A 327 2.69 2.45 -16.47
N THR A 328 3.13 3.69 -16.61
CA THR A 328 2.74 4.78 -15.72
C THR A 328 1.71 5.68 -16.40
N GLY A 329 0.68 6.06 -15.65
CA GLY A 329 -0.32 7.02 -16.08
C GLY A 329 0.21 8.45 -16.07
N ALA A 330 -0.19 9.25 -17.06
CA ALA A 330 0.26 10.64 -17.18
C ALA A 330 -0.44 11.62 -16.22
N THR A 331 -1.58 11.25 -15.63
CA THR A 331 -2.39 12.11 -14.76
C THR A 331 -2.51 11.50 -13.38
N SER A 332 -2.24 12.32 -12.36
CA SER A 332 -2.39 12.00 -10.94
C SER A 332 -3.86 12.14 -10.53
N PHE A 333 -4.54 11.02 -10.26
CA PHE A 333 -5.88 10.98 -9.66
C PHE A 333 -6.11 9.61 -8.99
N HIS A 334 -7.08 9.54 -8.07
CA HIS A 334 -7.50 8.32 -7.40
C HIS A 334 -8.59 7.61 -8.19
N ASN A 335 -8.50 6.29 -8.38
CA ASN A 335 -9.55 5.57 -9.09
C ASN A 335 -10.87 5.51 -8.30
N GLY A 336 -10.86 5.65 -6.96
CA GLY A 336 -12.07 5.82 -6.15
C GLY A 336 -12.86 7.10 -6.48
N GLN A 337 -12.21 8.09 -7.07
CA GLN A 337 -12.83 9.36 -7.49
C GLN A 337 -13.55 9.25 -8.85
N ILE A 338 -13.41 8.13 -9.56
CA ILE A 338 -13.90 7.98 -10.93
C ILE A 338 -15.06 6.97 -10.98
N LEU A 339 -16.21 7.38 -11.49
CA LEU A 339 -17.32 6.47 -11.80
C LEU A 339 -17.41 6.23 -13.31
N LEU A 340 -17.15 5.00 -13.74
CA LEU A 340 -17.19 4.63 -15.16
C LEU A 340 -18.59 4.17 -15.56
N THR A 341 -19.03 4.63 -16.73
CA THR A 341 -20.22 4.14 -17.44
C THR A 341 -19.83 3.83 -18.88
N PRO A 342 -20.66 3.10 -19.66
CA PRO A 342 -20.33 2.80 -21.06
C PRO A 342 -20.04 4.03 -21.93
N LYS A 343 -20.68 5.17 -21.65
CA LYS A 343 -20.62 6.37 -22.50
C LYS A 343 -19.83 7.54 -21.89
N SER A 344 -19.54 7.53 -20.61
CA SER A 344 -18.93 8.67 -19.94
C SER A 344 -18.16 8.28 -18.68
N VAL A 345 -17.21 9.13 -18.33
CA VAL A 345 -16.52 9.15 -17.05
C VAL A 345 -17.20 10.18 -16.17
N TRP A 346 -17.61 9.81 -14.97
CA TRP A 346 -18.27 10.72 -14.02
C TRP A 346 -17.36 11.01 -12.84
N ILE A 347 -17.25 12.28 -12.49
CA ILE A 347 -16.34 12.80 -11.47
C ILE A 347 -17.04 13.87 -10.61
N SER A 348 -16.45 14.25 -9.48
CA SER A 348 -16.70 15.53 -8.83
C SER A 348 -15.59 16.50 -9.23
N MET A 349 -15.71 17.79 -8.87
CA MET A 349 -14.60 18.73 -9.04
C MET A 349 -13.37 18.33 -8.21
N HIS A 350 -13.57 17.67 -7.07
CA HIS A 350 -12.52 17.21 -6.15
C HIS A 350 -11.71 16.05 -6.73
N SER A 351 -12.31 15.26 -7.64
CA SER A 351 -11.66 14.11 -8.29
C SER A 351 -10.40 14.46 -9.07
N VAL A 352 -10.26 15.71 -9.51
CA VAL A 352 -9.13 16.20 -10.31
C VAL A 352 -8.38 17.32 -9.60
N GLU A 353 -8.57 17.48 -8.27
CA GLU A 353 -8.00 18.55 -7.47
C GLU A 353 -6.48 18.62 -7.61
N PHE A 354 -5.76 17.51 -7.37
CA PHE A 354 -4.30 17.48 -7.47
C PHE A 354 -3.80 18.02 -8.81
N ARG A 355 -4.42 17.57 -9.91
CA ARG A 355 -4.05 18.04 -11.24
C ARG A 355 -4.45 19.50 -11.49
N ALA A 356 -5.57 19.96 -10.94
CA ALA A 356 -5.97 21.36 -11.00
C ALA A 356 -4.98 22.27 -10.26
N LEU A 357 -4.48 21.85 -9.09
CA LEU A 357 -3.45 22.55 -8.32
C LEU A 357 -2.11 22.62 -9.08
N GLU A 358 -1.68 21.51 -9.70
CA GLU A 358 -0.51 21.48 -10.59
C GLU A 358 -0.64 22.47 -11.76
N ILE A 359 -1.82 22.52 -12.41
CA ILE A 359 -2.10 23.47 -13.51
C ILE A 359 -2.01 24.92 -13.04
N LEU A 360 -2.38 25.18 -11.78
CA LEU A 360 -2.34 26.51 -11.17
C LEU A 360 -0.97 26.88 -10.61
N GLY A 361 -0.07 25.90 -10.43
CA GLY A 361 1.24 26.10 -9.80
C GLY A 361 1.16 26.42 -8.30
N ILE A 362 0.17 25.85 -7.61
CA ILE A 362 -0.07 26.02 -6.17
C ILE A 362 -0.15 24.64 -5.48
N ASP A 363 0.00 24.61 -4.16
CA ASP A 363 0.04 23.37 -3.36
C ASP A 363 -1.21 23.13 -2.49
N HIS A 364 -2.15 24.08 -2.47
CA HIS A 364 -3.43 23.97 -1.76
C HIS A 364 -4.57 24.66 -2.52
N VAL A 365 -5.81 24.25 -2.24
CA VAL A 365 -7.02 24.87 -2.78
C VAL A 365 -7.11 26.32 -2.28
N PRO A 366 -7.24 27.32 -3.17
CA PRO A 366 -7.19 28.74 -2.80
C PRO A 366 -8.54 29.24 -2.25
N VAL A 367 -8.95 28.70 -1.10
CA VAL A 367 -10.25 28.98 -0.46
C VAL A 367 -10.48 30.48 -0.21
N GLU A 368 -9.41 31.21 0.06
CA GLU A 368 -9.39 32.66 0.28
C GLU A 368 -9.78 33.46 -0.97
N GLN A 369 -9.65 32.88 -2.16
CA GLN A 369 -10.01 33.51 -3.43
C GLN A 369 -11.47 33.26 -3.83
N PHE A 370 -12.18 32.36 -3.15
CA PHE A 370 -13.56 32.01 -3.50
C PHE A 370 -14.61 33.04 -3.07
N GLY A 371 -14.20 34.16 -2.48
CA GLY A 371 -15.06 35.31 -2.21
C GLY A 371 -15.43 36.13 -3.45
N SER A 372 -14.76 35.92 -4.60
CA SER A 372 -15.02 36.63 -5.86
C SER A 372 -15.32 35.69 -7.03
N ALA A 373 -16.06 36.19 -8.02
CA ALA A 373 -16.38 35.44 -9.23
C ALA A 373 -15.09 35.08 -10.03
N GLU A 374 -14.10 35.96 -10.02
CA GLU A 374 -12.83 35.76 -10.69
C GLU A 374 -12.01 34.62 -10.07
N GLY A 375 -11.95 34.55 -8.74
CA GLY A 375 -11.23 33.48 -8.04
C GLY A 375 -11.88 32.12 -8.27
N ILE A 376 -13.20 32.05 -8.23
CA ILE A 376 -13.97 30.85 -8.57
C ILE A 376 -13.71 30.43 -10.03
N ALA A 377 -13.83 31.37 -10.98
CA ALA A 377 -13.62 31.10 -12.40
C ALA A 377 -12.20 30.57 -12.69
N ARG A 378 -11.17 31.14 -12.03
CA ARG A 378 -9.79 30.68 -12.14
C ARG A 378 -9.64 29.20 -11.75
N TYR A 379 -10.18 28.82 -10.59
CA TYR A 379 -10.11 27.43 -10.12
C TYR A 379 -10.94 26.47 -10.98
N VAL A 380 -12.18 26.85 -11.32
CA VAL A 380 -13.07 26.06 -12.18
C VAL A 380 -12.48 25.82 -13.57
N ASN A 381 -11.81 26.83 -14.15
CA ASN A 381 -11.11 26.66 -15.42
C ASN A 381 -9.97 25.62 -15.33
N ALA A 382 -9.24 25.58 -14.22
CA ALA A 382 -8.21 24.56 -13.98
C ALA A 382 -8.82 23.16 -13.83
N VAL A 383 -9.91 23.03 -13.06
CA VAL A 383 -10.69 21.78 -12.93
C VAL A 383 -11.18 21.29 -14.29
N GLN A 384 -11.72 22.17 -15.13
CA GLN A 384 -12.21 21.80 -16.46
C GLN A 384 -11.08 21.36 -17.40
N ARG A 385 -9.91 22.01 -17.32
CA ARG A 385 -8.71 21.59 -18.06
C ARG A 385 -8.23 20.20 -17.62
N ALA A 386 -8.16 19.95 -16.32
CA ALA A 386 -7.79 18.63 -15.79
C ALA A 386 -8.79 17.54 -16.22
N ALA A 387 -10.10 17.83 -16.18
CA ALA A 387 -11.13 16.93 -16.69
C ALA A 387 -11.00 16.64 -18.20
N ASN A 388 -10.57 17.62 -19.00
CA ASN A 388 -10.31 17.42 -20.43
C ASN A 388 -9.04 16.60 -20.70
N GLU A 389 -8.05 16.59 -19.81
CA GLU A 389 -6.92 15.66 -19.89
C GLU A 389 -7.39 14.22 -19.57
N LEU A 390 -8.23 14.08 -18.55
CA LEU A 390 -8.81 12.81 -18.14
C LEU A 390 -9.66 12.17 -19.25
N SER A 391 -10.41 12.96 -20.04
CA SER A 391 -11.25 12.42 -21.12
C SER A 391 -10.44 11.70 -22.19
N LYS A 392 -9.21 12.15 -22.47
CA LYS A 392 -8.28 11.51 -23.41
C LYS A 392 -7.82 10.14 -22.93
N LEU A 393 -7.62 9.98 -21.63
CA LEU A 393 -7.18 8.71 -21.02
C LEU A 393 -8.25 7.61 -21.12
N TYR A 394 -9.51 7.99 -20.98
CA TYR A 394 -10.63 7.05 -21.02
C TYR A 394 -11.28 6.93 -22.41
N ASP A 395 -10.85 7.76 -23.37
CA ASP A 395 -11.49 7.92 -24.68
C ASP A 395 -13.01 8.12 -24.55
N ARG A 396 -13.40 8.95 -23.57
CA ARG A 396 -14.80 9.18 -23.19
C ARG A 396 -14.99 10.61 -22.68
N PRO A 397 -16.16 11.22 -22.93
CA PRO A 397 -16.53 12.47 -22.28
C PRO A 397 -16.48 12.33 -20.75
N VAL A 398 -15.89 13.33 -20.10
CA VAL A 398 -15.92 13.49 -18.64
C VAL A 398 -17.09 14.39 -18.27
N ARG A 399 -17.85 13.98 -17.26
CA ARG A 399 -19.04 14.68 -16.75
C ARG A 399 -18.92 14.83 -15.24
N PHE A 400 -19.43 15.94 -14.71
CA PHE A 400 -19.49 16.17 -13.27
C PHE A 400 -20.80 15.65 -12.68
N VAL A 401 -20.78 15.05 -11.48
CA VAL A 401 -22.00 14.63 -10.75
C VAL A 401 -22.80 15.81 -10.18
N HIS A 402 -22.21 17.01 -10.21
CA HIS A 402 -22.83 18.27 -9.84
C HIS A 402 -22.55 19.30 -10.94
N GLU A 403 -23.27 20.42 -10.94
CA GLU A 403 -22.91 21.61 -11.70
C GLU A 403 -21.62 22.23 -11.12
N LEU A 404 -20.77 22.78 -11.98
CA LEU A 404 -19.60 23.51 -11.52
C LEU A 404 -20.04 24.85 -10.89
N PRO A 405 -19.34 25.30 -9.83
CA PRO A 405 -19.77 26.48 -9.10
C PRO A 405 -19.43 27.77 -9.86
N HIS A 406 -20.32 28.76 -9.73
CA HIS A 406 -20.14 30.12 -10.22
C HIS A 406 -20.31 31.17 -9.10
N THR A 407 -20.76 30.74 -7.91
CA THR A 407 -20.97 31.61 -6.76
C THR A 407 -20.27 31.07 -5.50
N PRO A 408 -19.93 31.94 -4.52
CA PRO A 408 -19.33 31.50 -3.26
C PRO A 408 -20.17 30.47 -2.50
N GLN A 409 -21.50 30.62 -2.53
CA GLN A 409 -22.41 29.69 -1.86
C GLN A 409 -22.38 28.30 -2.52
N GLN A 410 -22.23 28.23 -3.84
CA GLN A 410 -22.07 26.94 -4.53
C GLN A 410 -20.73 26.29 -4.18
N ILE A 411 -19.65 27.06 -4.09
CA ILE A 411 -18.36 26.55 -3.61
C ILE A 411 -18.48 25.98 -2.20
N GLU A 412 -19.12 26.70 -1.27
CA GLU A 412 -19.30 26.24 0.11
C GLU A 412 -20.05 24.90 0.18
N ILE A 413 -21.16 24.78 -0.57
CA ILE A 413 -21.92 23.52 -0.68
C ILE A 413 -21.05 22.40 -1.24
N LEU A 414 -20.30 22.69 -2.31
CA LEU A 414 -19.44 21.69 -2.94
C LEU A 414 -18.25 21.29 -2.06
N GLY A 415 -17.74 22.21 -1.24
CA GLY A 415 -16.69 21.95 -0.25
C GLY A 415 -17.04 20.85 0.75
N GLY A 416 -18.33 20.63 1.04
CA GLY A 416 -18.79 19.53 1.89
C GLY A 416 -18.47 18.12 1.35
N GLY A 417 -18.18 18.00 0.05
CA GLY A 417 -17.73 16.76 -0.59
C GLY A 417 -16.21 16.60 -0.67
N ALA A 418 -15.43 17.58 -0.21
CA ALA A 418 -13.97 17.51 -0.25
C ALA A 418 -13.44 16.43 0.70
N GLY A 419 -12.35 15.75 0.32
CA GLY A 419 -11.74 14.69 1.12
C GLY A 419 -12.41 13.31 1.03
N PHE A 420 -13.49 13.17 0.25
CA PHE A 420 -14.17 11.89 0.04
C PHE A 420 -13.94 11.36 -1.37
N ASP A 421 -13.70 10.05 -1.48
CA ASP A 421 -13.79 9.36 -2.75
C ASP A 421 -15.23 9.29 -3.24
N LEU A 422 -15.43 9.67 -4.50
CA LEU A 422 -16.76 9.75 -5.11
C LEU A 422 -17.50 8.40 -5.03
N ASP A 423 -16.80 7.29 -5.18
CA ASP A 423 -17.39 5.95 -5.07
C ASP A 423 -17.87 5.59 -3.65
N SER A 424 -17.47 6.33 -2.63
CA SER A 424 -17.95 6.16 -1.27
C SER A 424 -19.30 6.83 -1.01
N ILE A 425 -19.75 7.69 -1.94
CA ILE A 425 -20.93 8.54 -1.74
C ILE A 425 -21.88 8.59 -2.93
N VAL A 426 -21.45 8.20 -4.13
CA VAL A 426 -22.30 8.09 -5.33
C VAL A 426 -22.01 6.78 -6.06
N THR A 427 -23.07 6.11 -6.51
CA THR A 427 -23.01 4.93 -7.36
C THR A 427 -23.87 5.15 -8.60
N LEU A 428 -23.31 4.91 -9.78
CA LEU A 428 -24.06 4.96 -11.05
C LEU A 428 -24.35 3.54 -11.53
N LEU A 429 -25.60 3.29 -11.90
CA LEU A 429 -26.11 1.99 -12.29
C LEU A 429 -26.53 2.01 -13.78
N PRO A 430 -25.68 1.51 -14.70
CA PRO A 430 -26.01 1.44 -16.12
C PRO A 430 -27.05 0.36 -16.41
N HIS A 431 -27.99 0.66 -17.29
CA HIS A 431 -29.00 -0.28 -17.77
C HIS A 431 -28.73 -0.70 -19.22
N ALA A 432 -29.32 -1.83 -19.62
CA ALA A 432 -29.16 -2.38 -20.97
C ALA A 432 -29.72 -1.46 -22.08
N ASP A 433 -30.75 -0.65 -21.77
CA ASP A 433 -31.31 0.36 -22.67
C ASP A 433 -30.45 1.63 -22.77
N GLY A 434 -29.33 1.69 -22.03
CA GLY A 434 -28.42 2.82 -21.99
C GLY A 434 -28.85 3.96 -21.04
N SER A 435 -29.94 3.79 -20.29
CA SER A 435 -30.29 4.68 -19.19
C SER A 435 -29.37 4.49 -17.98
N LEU A 436 -29.40 5.46 -17.05
CA LEU A 436 -28.60 5.47 -15.83
C LEU A 436 -29.49 5.78 -14.62
N ASP A 437 -29.42 4.92 -13.62
CA ASP A 437 -29.89 5.25 -12.27
C ASP A 437 -28.70 5.74 -11.44
N ALA A 438 -28.98 6.62 -10.47
CA ALA A 438 -27.97 7.06 -9.51
C ALA A 438 -28.42 6.74 -8.08
N LEU A 439 -27.50 6.21 -7.30
CA LEU A 439 -27.66 6.03 -5.86
C LEU A 439 -26.74 7.03 -5.17
N VAL A 440 -27.29 7.92 -4.36
CA VAL A 440 -26.53 8.96 -3.65
C VAL A 440 -26.65 8.72 -2.15
N GLY A 441 -25.55 8.82 -1.43
CA GLY A 441 -25.52 8.71 0.03
C GLY A 441 -26.46 9.73 0.69
N ASP A 442 -26.88 9.40 1.90
CA ASP A 442 -27.83 10.19 2.68
C ASP A 442 -27.56 9.97 4.17
N VAL A 443 -26.96 10.99 4.80
CA VAL A 443 -26.58 11.00 6.22
C VAL A 443 -27.84 11.00 7.08
N ALA A 444 -28.87 11.77 6.70
CA ALA A 444 -30.13 11.82 7.44
C ALA A 444 -30.87 10.48 7.41
N LEU A 445 -30.88 9.80 6.27
CA LEU A 445 -31.45 8.45 6.14
C LEU A 445 -30.67 7.43 6.97
N GLY A 446 -29.33 7.48 6.93
CA GLY A 446 -28.47 6.62 7.74
C GLY A 446 -28.74 6.82 9.23
N ALA A 447 -28.73 8.07 9.70
CA ALA A 447 -29.06 8.45 11.07
C ALA A 447 -30.43 7.90 11.50
N LYS A 448 -31.47 8.09 10.67
CA LYS A 448 -32.82 7.60 10.95
C LYS A 448 -32.87 6.08 11.14
N LEU A 449 -32.19 5.32 10.28
CA LEU A 449 -32.16 3.85 10.37
C LEU A 449 -31.31 3.35 11.53
N ALA A 450 -30.19 4.01 11.81
CA ALA A 450 -29.33 3.67 12.94
C ALA A 450 -30.01 3.97 14.29
N ALA A 451 -30.78 5.06 14.35
CA ALA A 451 -31.55 5.43 15.54
C ALA A 451 -32.58 4.36 15.94
N SER A 452 -33.12 3.58 15.01
CA SER A 452 -34.07 2.49 15.31
C SER A 452 -33.44 1.10 15.38
N ALA A 453 -32.12 1.00 15.18
CA ALA A 453 -31.41 -0.28 15.20
C ALA A 453 -31.24 -0.80 16.63
N ASN A 454 -31.55 -2.08 16.83
CA ASN A 454 -31.36 -2.77 18.12
C ASN A 454 -29.98 -3.43 18.25
N GLU A 455 -29.16 -3.39 17.20
CA GLU A 455 -27.97 -4.24 17.03
C GLU A 455 -26.66 -3.45 17.08
N TRP A 456 -26.62 -2.34 17.82
CA TRP A 456 -25.45 -1.48 17.94
C TRP A 456 -24.19 -2.22 18.40
N GLN A 457 -24.33 -3.24 19.25
CA GLN A 457 -23.22 -4.10 19.66
C GLN A 457 -22.52 -4.78 18.48
N GLN A 458 -23.24 -5.08 17.39
CA GLN A 458 -22.64 -5.67 16.21
C GLN A 458 -21.80 -4.64 15.44
N LEU A 459 -22.27 -3.40 15.29
CA LEU A 459 -21.49 -2.30 14.72
C LEU A 459 -20.23 -2.06 15.56
N GLU A 460 -20.38 -1.94 16.88
CA GLU A 460 -19.29 -1.73 17.84
C GLU A 460 -18.23 -2.82 17.71
N LYS A 461 -18.65 -4.08 17.73
CA LYS A 461 -17.75 -5.22 17.55
C LYS A 461 -17.07 -5.22 16.18
N THR A 462 -17.80 -4.86 15.12
CA THR A 462 -17.30 -4.91 13.75
C THR A 462 -16.18 -3.90 13.53
N TYR A 463 -16.28 -2.71 14.12
CA TYR A 463 -15.33 -1.61 13.92
C TYR A 463 -14.49 -1.28 15.16
N SER A 464 -14.46 -2.17 16.16
CA SER A 464 -13.76 -1.96 17.44
C SER A 464 -14.13 -0.64 18.14
N LEU A 465 -15.39 -0.20 18.06
CA LEU A 465 -15.83 1.04 18.70
C LEU A 465 -15.95 0.86 20.22
N ALA A 466 -15.77 1.95 20.95
CA ALA A 466 -16.09 2.03 22.37
C ALA A 466 -17.54 1.56 22.63
N PRO A 467 -17.79 0.83 23.74
CA PRO A 467 -19.12 0.34 24.06
C PRO A 467 -20.09 1.49 24.31
N ASN A 468 -21.37 1.27 23.99
CA ASN A 468 -22.45 2.28 24.07
C ASN A 468 -22.18 3.52 23.19
N SER A 469 -21.58 3.31 22.02
CA SER A 469 -21.22 4.36 21.07
C SER A 469 -22.40 5.04 20.38
N ARG A 470 -23.61 4.46 20.47
CA ARG A 470 -24.82 4.94 19.77
C ARG A 470 -25.01 6.45 19.88
N ASP A 471 -25.08 6.98 21.10
CA ASP A 471 -25.40 8.40 21.29
C ASP A 471 -24.31 9.31 20.73
N ALA A 472 -23.04 8.93 20.86
CA ALA A 472 -21.92 9.65 20.26
C ALA A 472 -21.98 9.65 18.73
N VAL A 473 -22.26 8.51 18.11
CA VAL A 473 -22.46 8.41 16.65
C VAL A 473 -23.66 9.24 16.21
N MET A 474 -24.78 9.15 16.92
CA MET A 474 -26.01 9.87 16.57
C MET A 474 -25.84 11.39 16.69
N ASN A 475 -25.16 11.86 17.74
CA ASN A 475 -24.81 13.27 17.89
C ASN A 475 -23.89 13.74 16.76
N PHE A 476 -22.94 12.91 16.34
CA PHE A 476 -22.03 13.23 15.24
C PHE A 476 -22.73 13.39 13.88
N GLN A 477 -23.92 12.79 13.67
CA GLN A 477 -24.67 13.02 12.43
C GLN A 477 -25.16 14.48 12.29
N SER A 478 -25.13 15.26 13.38
CA SER A 478 -25.44 16.70 13.38
C SER A 478 -24.18 17.59 13.41
N ASP A 479 -22.97 17.02 13.33
CA ASP A 479 -21.72 17.77 13.24
C ASP A 479 -21.69 18.66 11.98
N PRO A 480 -21.03 19.84 12.01
CA PRO A 480 -20.88 20.67 10.81
C PRO A 480 -20.35 19.93 9.58
N SER A 481 -19.46 18.95 9.76
CA SER A 481 -18.94 18.10 8.68
C SER A 481 -20.04 17.23 8.07
N SER A 482 -20.89 16.62 8.91
CA SER A 482 -22.04 15.82 8.49
C SER A 482 -23.10 16.64 7.75
N ILE A 483 -23.36 17.86 8.23
CA ILE A 483 -24.27 18.80 7.56
C ILE A 483 -23.71 19.25 6.21
N GLY A 484 -22.42 19.58 6.16
CA GLY A 484 -21.73 19.94 4.92
C GLY A 484 -21.81 18.83 3.88
N LEU A 485 -21.50 17.59 4.28
CA LEU A 485 -21.60 16.43 3.40
C LEU A 485 -23.03 16.19 2.93
N GLN A 486 -24.04 16.27 3.80
CA GLN A 486 -25.44 16.13 3.40
C GLN A 486 -25.84 17.15 2.33
N ARG A 487 -25.45 18.42 2.48
CA ARG A 487 -25.74 19.47 1.47
C ARG A 487 -25.08 19.17 0.13
N PHE A 488 -23.84 18.67 0.14
CA PHE A 488 -23.16 18.22 -1.08
C PHE A 488 -23.90 17.07 -1.77
N LEU A 489 -24.35 16.08 -0.99
CA LEU A 489 -25.10 14.92 -1.49
C LEU A 489 -26.48 15.31 -2.02
N ASP A 490 -27.13 16.28 -1.39
CA ASP A 490 -28.38 16.84 -1.89
C ASP A 490 -28.17 17.51 -3.25
N ARG A 491 -27.12 18.33 -3.38
CA ARG A 491 -26.77 18.97 -4.64
C ARG A 491 -26.45 17.95 -5.75
N CYS A 492 -25.69 16.91 -5.45
CA CYS A 492 -25.40 15.84 -6.42
C CYS A 492 -26.68 15.15 -6.88
N ALA A 493 -27.59 14.82 -5.96
CA ALA A 493 -28.86 14.20 -6.30
C ALA A 493 -29.72 15.08 -7.20
N ASP A 494 -29.86 16.36 -6.88
CA ASP A 494 -30.64 17.31 -7.69
C ASP A 494 -30.08 17.44 -9.11
N ASP A 495 -28.76 17.60 -9.24
CA ASP A 495 -28.12 17.80 -10.53
C ASP A 495 -28.11 16.52 -11.39
N LEU A 496 -27.99 15.34 -10.79
CA LEU A 496 -28.14 14.06 -11.50
C LEU A 496 -29.60 13.85 -11.96
N ALA A 497 -30.59 14.22 -11.13
CA ALA A 497 -32.00 14.14 -11.48
C ALA A 497 -32.36 15.08 -12.64
N LYS A 498 -31.86 16.32 -12.63
CA LYS A 498 -32.02 17.28 -13.76
C LYS A 498 -31.46 16.74 -15.08
N ARG A 499 -30.47 15.84 -15.01
CA ARG A 499 -29.86 15.18 -16.18
C ARG A 499 -30.63 13.93 -16.63
N GLY A 500 -31.81 13.68 -16.08
CA GLY A 500 -32.71 12.61 -16.48
C GLY A 500 -32.43 11.26 -15.81
N MET A 501 -31.56 11.21 -14.78
CA MET A 501 -31.34 9.97 -14.03
C MET A 501 -32.43 9.76 -13.00
N LYS A 502 -32.79 8.50 -12.76
CA LYS A 502 -33.62 8.16 -11.60
C LYS A 502 -32.74 8.06 -10.37
N VAL A 503 -32.85 9.05 -9.48
CA VAL A 503 -32.03 9.16 -8.27
C VAL A 503 -32.73 8.49 -7.08
N ARG A 504 -31.97 7.71 -6.30
CA ARG A 504 -32.40 7.13 -5.02
C ARG A 504 -31.36 7.40 -3.94
N ARG A 505 -31.81 7.39 -2.69
CA ARG A 505 -30.96 7.61 -1.51
C ARG A 505 -30.47 6.28 -0.92
N LEU A 506 -29.22 6.25 -0.49
CA LEU A 506 -28.62 5.15 0.27
C LEU A 506 -28.24 5.63 1.67
N PRO A 507 -28.44 4.81 2.71
CA PRO A 507 -28.04 5.18 4.05
C PRO A 507 -26.52 5.34 4.15
N LEU A 508 -26.10 6.43 4.78
CA LEU A 508 -24.70 6.77 5.05
C LEU A 508 -24.55 7.16 6.53
N LEU A 509 -23.53 6.63 7.20
CA LEU A 509 -23.20 7.03 8.58
C LEU A 509 -21.78 7.58 8.64
N MET A 510 -21.62 8.68 9.37
CA MET A 510 -20.30 9.22 9.74
C MET A 510 -19.95 8.80 11.16
N ILE A 511 -18.90 8.00 11.34
CA ILE A 511 -18.50 7.49 12.65
C ILE A 511 -17.29 8.29 13.13
N PRO A 512 -17.34 8.97 14.29
CA PRO A 512 -16.19 9.72 14.80
C PRO A 512 -15.07 8.78 15.25
N THR A 513 -13.83 9.09 14.89
CA THR A 513 -12.65 8.27 15.22
C THR A 513 -12.21 8.40 16.67
N SER A 514 -12.79 9.35 17.41
CA SER A 514 -12.67 9.44 18.87
C SER A 514 -13.25 8.21 19.60
N LEU A 515 -14.10 7.42 18.94
CA LEU A 515 -14.64 6.17 19.46
C LEU A 515 -13.68 4.97 19.32
N LEU A 516 -12.57 5.14 18.60
CA LEU A 516 -11.54 4.11 18.44
C LEU A 516 -10.48 4.26 19.53
N GLY A 517 -9.81 3.14 19.85
CA GLY A 517 -8.61 3.14 20.68
C GLY A 517 -7.48 3.97 20.04
N GLU A 518 -6.58 4.53 20.85
CA GLU A 518 -5.56 5.48 20.38
C GLU A 518 -4.66 4.89 19.27
N GLU A 519 -4.22 3.64 19.42
CA GLU A 519 -3.38 2.96 18.41
C GLU A 519 -4.12 2.68 17.08
N GLU A 520 -5.45 2.61 17.13
CA GLU A 520 -6.30 2.36 15.96
C GLU A 520 -6.81 3.67 15.32
N ARG A 521 -6.56 4.84 15.91
CA ARG A 521 -7.12 6.10 15.44
C ARG A 521 -6.38 6.61 14.20
N PRO A 522 -7.04 6.80 13.04
CA PRO A 522 -6.43 7.48 11.91
C PRO A 522 -6.37 9.00 12.14
N ASP A 523 -5.58 9.72 11.33
CA ASP A 523 -5.48 11.18 11.40
C ASP A 523 -6.80 11.90 11.06
N THR A 524 -7.72 11.21 10.35
CA THR A 524 -9.04 11.75 10.01
C THR A 524 -9.97 11.73 11.22
N PRO A 525 -10.79 12.77 11.45
CA PRO A 525 -11.68 12.86 12.62
C PRO A 525 -12.88 11.90 12.58
N TYR A 526 -13.16 11.31 11.42
CA TYR A 526 -14.28 10.39 11.20
C TYR A 526 -13.98 9.41 10.07
N PHE A 527 -14.83 8.38 9.95
CA PHE A 527 -14.89 7.51 8.79
C PHE A 527 -16.33 7.23 8.33
N LEU A 528 -16.49 6.77 7.09
CA LEU A 528 -17.81 6.49 6.50
C LEU A 528 -18.18 5.00 6.60
N VAL A 529 -19.40 4.72 7.04
CA VAL A 529 -20.06 3.42 6.81
C VAL A 529 -21.13 3.63 5.73
N THR A 530 -20.88 3.10 4.54
CA THR A 530 -21.63 3.41 3.32
C THR A 530 -21.99 2.16 2.51
N ALA A 531 -23.13 2.21 1.81
CA ALA A 531 -23.54 1.21 0.83
C ALA A 531 -23.21 1.61 -0.63
N ASN A 532 -22.60 2.78 -0.85
CA ASN A 532 -22.23 3.25 -2.19
C ASN A 532 -20.94 2.62 -2.73
N ASN A 533 -20.04 2.23 -1.83
CA ASN A 533 -18.71 1.73 -2.18
C ASN A 533 -18.80 0.27 -2.67
N VAL A 534 -19.28 0.10 -3.91
CA VAL A 534 -19.62 -1.19 -4.50
C VAL A 534 -18.91 -1.46 -5.82
N VAL A 535 -18.64 -2.74 -6.08
CA VAL A 535 -18.21 -3.22 -7.39
C VAL A 535 -19.42 -3.76 -8.13
N LEU A 536 -19.63 -3.30 -9.36
CA LEU A 536 -20.71 -3.79 -10.23
C LEU A 536 -20.24 -4.95 -11.09
N GLU A 537 -21.11 -5.93 -11.32
CA GLU A 537 -20.94 -7.00 -12.29
C GLU A 537 -22.30 -7.35 -12.88
N ARG A 538 -22.54 -6.95 -14.14
CA ARG A 538 -23.86 -7.02 -14.78
C ARG A 538 -24.90 -6.32 -13.89
N ASN A 539 -25.94 -7.03 -13.47
CA ASN A 539 -26.99 -6.53 -12.57
C ASN A 539 -26.74 -6.94 -11.11
N ARG A 540 -25.49 -7.22 -10.74
CA ARG A 540 -25.09 -7.48 -9.35
C ARG A 540 -24.21 -6.34 -8.85
N ALA A 541 -24.33 -6.07 -7.56
CA ALA A 541 -23.44 -5.19 -6.82
C ALA A 541 -22.84 -5.95 -5.64
N GLU A 542 -21.59 -5.69 -5.34
CA GLU A 542 -20.86 -6.25 -4.21
C GLU A 542 -20.38 -5.13 -3.31
N GLY A 543 -20.66 -5.21 -2.01
CA GLY A 543 -20.31 -4.19 -1.02
C GLY A 543 -20.00 -4.80 0.34
N PHE A 544 -19.63 -3.95 1.31
CA PHE A 544 -19.47 -4.35 2.70
C PHE A 544 -20.77 -4.19 3.48
N ALA A 545 -21.05 -5.13 4.37
CA ALA A 545 -22.09 -4.99 5.36
C ALA A 545 -21.73 -3.87 6.35
N SER A 546 -22.72 -3.10 6.77
CA SER A 546 -22.56 -1.98 7.71
C SER A 546 -22.44 -2.44 9.17
N GLY A 547 -22.81 -3.68 9.48
CA GLY A 547 -22.96 -4.15 10.85
C GLY A 547 -24.31 -3.76 11.50
N LEU A 548 -25.20 -3.08 10.77
CA LEU A 548 -26.56 -2.75 11.19
C LEU A 548 -27.58 -3.33 10.20
N ARG A 549 -28.39 -4.33 10.61
CA ARG A 549 -29.29 -5.02 9.66
C ARG A 549 -30.33 -4.10 9.02
N ALA A 550 -30.80 -3.07 9.73
CA ALA A 550 -31.75 -2.10 9.19
C ALA A 550 -31.15 -1.30 8.02
N VAL A 551 -29.89 -0.86 8.16
CA VAL A 551 -29.13 -0.15 7.12
C VAL A 551 -28.88 -1.09 5.93
N ASP A 552 -28.40 -2.30 6.19
CA ASP A 552 -28.12 -3.30 5.16
C ASP A 552 -29.37 -3.71 4.36
N SER A 553 -30.50 -3.86 5.04
CA SER A 553 -31.78 -4.23 4.42
C SER A 553 -32.31 -3.10 3.53
N ALA A 554 -32.22 -1.85 4.00
CA ALA A 554 -32.60 -0.68 3.22
C ALA A 554 -31.72 -0.57 1.96
N ALA A 555 -30.41 -0.73 2.09
CA ALA A 555 -29.49 -0.73 0.95
C ALA A 555 -29.87 -1.80 -0.08
N ARG A 556 -30.06 -3.07 0.34
CA ARG A 556 -30.49 -4.15 -0.57
C ARG A 556 -31.80 -3.83 -1.27
N SER A 557 -32.79 -3.29 -0.55
CA SER A 557 -34.07 -2.89 -1.14
C SER A 557 -33.92 -1.77 -2.16
N THR A 558 -33.05 -0.79 -1.91
CA THR A 558 -32.78 0.31 -2.85
C THR A 558 -32.12 -0.19 -4.13
N PHE A 559 -31.09 -1.04 -4.03
CA PHE A 559 -30.46 -1.67 -5.20
C PHE A 559 -31.45 -2.55 -5.97
N LYS A 560 -32.24 -3.39 -5.27
CA LYS A 560 -33.29 -4.23 -5.88
C LYS A 560 -34.28 -3.38 -6.69
N SER A 561 -34.69 -2.25 -6.12
CA SER A 561 -35.61 -1.28 -6.75
C SER A 561 -34.98 -0.53 -7.92
N ALA A 562 -33.66 -0.58 -8.07
CA ALA A 562 -32.92 -0.10 -9.23
C ALA A 562 -32.54 -1.24 -10.19
N GLY A 563 -33.04 -2.47 -10.00
CA GLY A 563 -32.78 -3.60 -10.88
C GLY A 563 -31.47 -4.36 -10.60
N TYR A 564 -30.81 -4.09 -9.47
CA TYR A 564 -29.55 -4.71 -9.08
C TYR A 564 -29.70 -5.59 -7.83
N ASP A 565 -28.98 -6.70 -7.78
CA ASP A 565 -28.87 -7.53 -6.58
C ASP A 565 -27.61 -7.19 -5.78
N LEU A 566 -27.77 -6.65 -4.57
CA LEU A 566 -26.66 -6.27 -3.70
C LEU A 566 -26.27 -7.45 -2.79
N THR A 567 -25.04 -7.94 -2.95
CA THR A 567 -24.39 -8.87 -2.04
C THR A 567 -23.50 -8.10 -1.07
N LEU A 568 -23.79 -8.20 0.23
CA LEU A 568 -22.96 -7.61 1.28
C LEU A 568 -22.05 -8.67 1.91
N PHE A 569 -20.76 -8.38 1.95
CA PHE A 569 -19.73 -9.22 2.56
C PHE A 569 -19.36 -8.73 3.96
N PRO A 570 -18.81 -9.61 4.83
CA PRO A 570 -18.15 -9.15 6.05
C PRO A 570 -17.14 -8.04 5.71
N PRO A 571 -17.17 -6.90 6.42
CA PRO A 571 -16.24 -5.81 6.14
C PRO A 571 -14.80 -6.21 6.47
N LEU A 572 -13.85 -5.54 5.82
CA LEU A 572 -12.47 -5.42 6.31
C LEU A 572 -12.41 -4.12 7.13
N PRO A 573 -12.51 -4.17 8.48
CA PRO A 573 -12.81 -2.98 9.28
C PRO A 573 -11.78 -1.88 9.10
N ARG A 574 -10.49 -2.22 9.06
CA ARG A 574 -9.42 -1.25 8.89
C ARG A 574 -9.48 -0.52 7.55
N SER A 575 -9.89 -1.19 6.48
CA SER A 575 -10.11 -0.55 5.17
C SER A 575 -11.21 0.50 5.25
N VAL A 576 -12.25 0.28 6.06
CA VAL A 576 -13.37 1.22 6.25
C VAL A 576 -12.96 2.38 7.17
N VAL A 577 -12.32 2.07 8.30
CA VAL A 577 -11.84 3.07 9.28
C VAL A 577 -10.88 4.07 8.64
N LEU A 578 -10.07 3.64 7.67
CA LEU A 578 -9.17 4.52 6.95
C LEU A 578 -9.88 5.31 5.81
N ASN A 579 -11.21 5.36 5.77
CA ASN A 579 -12.04 6.01 4.74
C ASN A 579 -12.10 5.32 3.37
N GLY A 580 -11.97 4.00 3.33
CA GLY A 580 -12.27 3.19 2.14
C GLY A 580 -13.59 2.43 2.24
N GLY A 581 -13.83 1.54 1.29
CA GLY A 581 -14.90 0.56 1.32
C GLY A 581 -14.59 -0.67 0.47
N TYR A 582 -15.59 -1.45 0.07
CA TYR A 582 -15.37 -2.70 -0.68
C TYR A 582 -14.70 -2.48 -2.04
N ARG A 583 -15.16 -1.47 -2.80
CA ARG A 583 -14.57 -1.07 -4.08
C ARG A 583 -13.16 -0.51 -3.92
N CYS A 584 -12.84 0.21 -2.84
CA CYS A 584 -11.47 0.63 -2.54
C CYS A 584 -10.58 -0.57 -2.23
N ALA A 585 -11.12 -1.53 -1.47
CA ALA A 585 -10.43 -2.74 -1.03
C ALA A 585 -10.18 -3.78 -2.14
N SER A 586 -10.64 -3.51 -3.36
CA SER A 586 -10.58 -4.45 -4.48
C SER A 586 -10.23 -3.76 -5.80
N ASN A 587 -9.60 -4.52 -6.71
CA ASN A 587 -9.43 -4.13 -8.10
C ASN A 587 -9.72 -5.32 -9.01
N GLU A 588 -10.40 -5.11 -10.14
CA GLU A 588 -10.93 -6.22 -10.95
C GLU A 588 -10.26 -6.32 -12.30
N VAL A 589 -9.85 -7.53 -12.65
CA VAL A 589 -9.61 -7.91 -14.04
C VAL A 589 -10.96 -8.22 -14.68
N ARG A 590 -11.34 -7.39 -15.65
CA ARG A 590 -12.58 -7.58 -16.41
C ARG A 590 -12.37 -8.52 -17.59
N GLY A 591 -13.40 -9.30 -17.89
CA GLY A 591 -13.44 -10.15 -19.09
C GLY A 591 -13.36 -9.33 -20.38
N ALA A 592 -12.98 -9.97 -21.49
CA ALA A 592 -13.12 -9.35 -22.80
C ALA A 592 -14.62 -9.10 -23.08
N ARG A 593 -14.92 -7.98 -23.74
CA ARG A 593 -16.27 -7.66 -24.22
C ARG A 593 -16.70 -8.60 -25.33
#